data_AF-A0A2T2UNU8-F1
#
_entry.id   AF-A0A2T2UNU8-F1
#
_cell.length_a   1.000
_cell.length_b   1.000
_cell.length_c   1.000
_cell.angle_alpha   90.00
_cell.angle_beta   90.00
_cell.angle_gamma   90.00
#
_symmetry.space_group_name_H-M   'P 1'
#
loop_
_entity.id
_entity.type
_entity.pdbx_description
1 polymer ?
#
loop_
_entity_poly.entity_id
_entity_poly.type
_entity_poly.pdbx_seq_one_letter_code
_entity_poly.pdbx_strand_id
1 'polypeptide(L)'
;YDEAVELLRSDDTAEMIDERIEALKEEKAELLEEKEENQKRRGQAKKHVKRKIDAREIEINKRVGEIEEALRNLPDWKESAQTFEGGEDFGGDDETVLAWHFDRPVIVHRFPAEIKAFYMKRDPEDDRLAMGIDVLAPEGYGEIIGGGERATDLDFLKEQIEAHDLPEEVFDWYLDLRRFGSVPHSGFGLGLERTVSWITGRDHVRETIPFPRTIARLHP
;
A
#
# COMPACT_ATOMS: atom_id res chain seq x y z
N TYR A 1 8.49 9.81 -9.16
CA TYR A 1 7.06 10.08 -8.99
C TYR A 1 6.39 10.15 -10.35
N ASP A 2 6.86 11.03 -11.25
CA ASP A 2 6.29 11.18 -12.60
C ASP A 2 6.19 9.86 -13.38
N GLU A 3 7.25 9.05 -13.40
CA GLU A 3 7.23 7.71 -14.03
C GLU A 3 6.18 6.77 -13.42
N ALA A 4 5.93 6.88 -12.11
CA ALA A 4 4.89 6.09 -11.45
C ALA A 4 3.50 6.59 -11.85
N VAL A 5 3.30 7.91 -11.97
CA VAL A 5 2.02 8.48 -12.47
C VAL A 5 1.76 8.06 -13.92
N GLU A 6 2.78 8.11 -14.78
CA GLU A 6 2.67 7.66 -16.18
C GLU A 6 2.34 6.17 -16.27
N LEU A 7 3.01 5.33 -15.47
CA LEU A 7 2.73 3.91 -15.38
C LEU A 7 1.30 3.66 -14.89
N LEU A 8 0.88 4.30 -13.80
CA LEU A 8 -0.44 4.12 -13.20
C LEU A 8 -1.58 4.44 -14.20
N ARG A 9 -1.42 5.50 -14.99
CA ARG A 9 -2.40 5.94 -16.00
C ARG A 9 -2.33 5.17 -17.33
N SER A 10 -1.35 4.29 -17.50
CA SER A 10 -1.10 3.64 -18.79
C SER A 10 -2.21 2.68 -19.21
N ASP A 11 -2.36 2.50 -20.52
CA ASP A 11 -3.26 1.47 -21.08
C ASP A 11 -2.84 0.06 -20.60
N ASP A 12 -1.53 -0.18 -20.46
CA ASP A 12 -0.99 -1.45 -19.93
C ASP A 12 -1.52 -1.74 -18.51
N THR A 13 -1.61 -0.72 -17.65
CA THR A 13 -2.18 -0.85 -16.30
C THR A 13 -3.67 -1.13 -16.35
N ALA A 14 -4.40 -0.44 -17.24
CA ALA A 14 -5.83 -0.65 -17.43
C ALA A 14 -6.13 -2.08 -17.93
N GLU A 15 -5.34 -2.58 -18.88
CA GLU A 15 -5.42 -3.95 -19.40
C GLU A 15 -5.06 -4.98 -18.32
N MET A 16 -4.01 -4.75 -17.53
CA MET A 16 -3.63 -5.61 -16.40
C MET A 16 -4.78 -5.75 -15.39
N ILE A 17 -5.50 -4.67 -15.08
CA ILE A 17 -6.67 -4.74 -14.18
C ILE A 17 -7.80 -5.54 -14.82
N ASP A 18 -8.08 -5.34 -16.12
CA ASP A 18 -9.11 -6.10 -16.84
C ASP A 18 -8.80 -7.60 -16.87
N GLU A 19 -7.57 -7.99 -17.18
CA GLU A 19 -7.12 -9.38 -17.15
C GLU A 19 -7.31 -9.99 -15.76
N ARG A 20 -7.03 -9.22 -14.70
CA ARG A 20 -7.21 -9.68 -13.33
C ARG A 20 -8.69 -9.85 -12.96
N ILE A 21 -9.55 -8.95 -13.42
CA ILE A 21 -11.00 -9.06 -13.26
C ILE A 21 -11.51 -10.34 -13.95
N GLU A 22 -11.08 -10.62 -15.17
CA GLU A 22 -11.50 -11.84 -15.90
C GLU A 22 -10.99 -13.11 -15.22
N ALA A 23 -9.72 -13.14 -14.80
CA ALA A 23 -9.15 -14.27 -14.05
C ALA A 23 -9.92 -14.55 -12.74
N LEU A 24 -10.32 -13.50 -12.02
CA LEU A 24 -11.13 -13.62 -10.80
C LEU A 24 -12.54 -14.14 -11.09
N LYS A 25 -13.16 -13.74 -12.21
CA LYS A 25 -14.47 -14.27 -12.63
C LYS A 25 -14.38 -15.76 -12.96
N GLU A 26 -13.33 -16.18 -13.66
CA GLU A 26 -13.07 -17.58 -13.98
C GLU A 26 -12.86 -18.40 -12.71
N GLU A 27 -11.95 -17.96 -11.82
CA GLU A 27 -11.70 -18.61 -10.52
C GLU A 27 -12.99 -18.75 -9.70
N LYS A 28 -13.82 -17.69 -9.64
CA LYS A 28 -15.11 -17.75 -8.96
C LYS A 28 -16.05 -18.77 -9.58
N ALA A 29 -16.10 -18.88 -10.90
CA ALA A 29 -16.95 -19.85 -11.59
C ALA A 29 -16.52 -21.29 -11.24
N GLU A 30 -15.22 -21.58 -11.29
CA GLU A 30 -14.65 -22.88 -10.92
C GLU A 30 -14.96 -23.26 -9.46
N LEU A 31 -14.79 -22.31 -8.53
CA LEU A 31 -15.07 -22.51 -7.11
C LEU A 31 -16.56 -22.78 -6.84
N LEU A 32 -17.45 -22.11 -7.57
CA LEU A 32 -18.90 -22.34 -7.46
C LEU A 32 -19.30 -23.70 -8.04
N GLU A 33 -18.70 -24.12 -9.15
CA GLU A 33 -18.89 -25.46 -9.71
C GLU A 33 -18.39 -26.54 -8.72
N GLU A 34 -17.18 -26.38 -8.17
CA GLU A 34 -16.64 -27.28 -7.15
C GLU A 34 -17.59 -27.39 -5.94
N LYS A 35 -18.16 -26.25 -5.51
CA LYS A 35 -19.13 -26.21 -4.41
C LYS A 35 -20.41 -26.99 -4.74
N GLU A 36 -20.95 -26.86 -5.94
CA GLU A 36 -22.13 -27.63 -6.35
C GLU A 36 -21.84 -29.15 -6.39
N GLU A 37 -20.69 -29.55 -6.90
CA GLU A 37 -20.26 -30.95 -6.91
C GLU A 37 -20.10 -31.51 -5.50
N ASN A 38 -19.46 -30.73 -4.62
CA ASN A 38 -19.26 -31.04 -3.22
C ASN A 38 -20.61 -31.27 -2.51
N GLN A 39 -21.60 -30.41 -2.75
CA GLN A 39 -22.95 -30.56 -2.20
C GLN A 39 -23.67 -31.83 -2.68
N LYS A 40 -23.55 -32.17 -3.97
CA LYS A 40 -24.09 -33.42 -4.54
C LYS A 40 -23.46 -34.65 -3.88
N ARG A 41 -22.12 -34.67 -3.74
CA ARG A 41 -21.36 -35.77 -3.13
C ARG A 41 -21.65 -35.92 -1.63
N ARG A 42 -21.90 -34.80 -0.95
CA ARG A 42 -22.17 -34.76 0.50
C ARG A 42 -23.36 -35.62 0.91
N GLY A 43 -24.45 -35.62 0.12
CA GLY A 43 -25.68 -36.36 0.45
C GLY A 43 -25.45 -37.85 0.71
N GLN A 44 -24.63 -38.50 -0.12
CA GLN A 44 -24.35 -39.95 -0.08
C GLN A 44 -23.07 -40.31 0.69
N ALA A 45 -22.34 -39.32 1.19
CA ALA A 45 -21.02 -39.51 1.78
C ALA A 45 -21.03 -40.06 3.22
N LYS A 46 -19.98 -40.82 3.56
CA LYS A 46 -19.69 -41.25 4.95
C LYS A 46 -19.33 -40.03 5.83
N LYS A 47 -19.53 -40.15 7.14
CA LYS A 47 -19.32 -39.05 8.12
C LYS A 47 -17.96 -38.34 8.01
N HIS A 48 -16.86 -39.08 7.81
CA HIS A 48 -15.53 -38.47 7.69
C HIS A 48 -15.34 -37.71 6.37
N VAL A 49 -16.00 -38.15 5.28
CA VAL A 49 -15.97 -37.46 3.98
C VAL A 49 -16.81 -36.19 4.05
N LYS A 50 -17.99 -36.24 4.70
CA LYS A 50 -18.82 -35.06 4.95
C LYS A 50 -18.04 -33.94 5.65
N ARG A 51 -17.25 -34.28 6.68
CA ARG A 51 -16.39 -33.31 7.39
C ARG A 51 -15.35 -32.66 6.48
N LYS A 52 -14.75 -33.41 5.54
CA LYS A 52 -13.78 -32.85 4.59
C LYS A 52 -14.46 -31.90 3.60
N ILE A 53 -15.65 -32.27 3.12
CA ILE A 53 -16.48 -31.43 2.25
C ILE A 53 -16.87 -30.15 3.00
N ASP A 54 -17.36 -30.25 4.23
CA ASP A 54 -17.75 -29.09 5.04
C ASP A 54 -16.55 -28.12 5.24
N ALA A 55 -15.35 -28.64 5.50
CA ALA A 55 -14.14 -27.81 5.62
C ALA A 55 -13.77 -27.11 4.31
N ARG A 56 -13.83 -27.83 3.18
CA ARG A 56 -13.55 -27.26 1.86
C ARG A 56 -14.59 -26.21 1.45
N GLU A 57 -15.86 -26.43 1.76
CA GLU A 57 -16.91 -25.43 1.50
C GLU A 57 -16.67 -24.13 2.29
N ILE A 58 -16.12 -24.20 3.50
CA ILE A 58 -15.73 -22.99 4.28
C ILE A 58 -14.62 -22.22 3.56
N GLU A 59 -13.58 -22.92 3.09
CA GLU A 59 -12.49 -22.30 2.32
C GLU A 59 -13.00 -21.66 1.03
N ILE A 60 -13.83 -22.38 0.27
CA ILE A 60 -14.46 -21.87 -0.96
C ILE A 60 -15.28 -20.62 -0.66
N ASN A 61 -16.13 -20.65 0.37
CA ASN A 61 -16.96 -19.50 0.71
C ASN A 61 -16.12 -18.29 1.13
N LYS A 62 -15.02 -18.49 1.86
CA LYS A 62 -14.06 -17.43 2.21
C LYS A 62 -13.49 -16.81 0.92
N ARG A 63 -12.94 -17.65 0.04
CA ARG A 63 -12.31 -17.20 -1.20
C ARG A 63 -13.28 -16.51 -2.16
N VAL A 64 -14.49 -17.05 -2.32
CA VAL A 64 -15.55 -16.41 -3.12
C VAL A 64 -15.91 -15.03 -2.55
N GLY A 65 -15.97 -14.89 -1.22
CA GLY A 65 -16.21 -13.58 -0.58
C GLY A 65 -15.11 -12.56 -0.89
N GLU A 66 -13.84 -12.98 -0.84
CA GLU A 66 -12.68 -12.14 -1.22
C GLU A 66 -12.72 -11.75 -2.70
N ILE A 67 -13.02 -12.70 -3.59
CA ILE A 67 -13.16 -12.44 -5.02
C ILE A 67 -14.29 -11.45 -5.29
N GLU A 68 -15.44 -11.62 -4.63
CA GLU A 68 -16.57 -10.71 -4.76
C GLU A 68 -16.25 -9.29 -4.29
N GLU A 69 -15.41 -9.14 -3.26
CA GLU A 69 -14.92 -7.85 -2.82
C GLU A 69 -13.97 -7.22 -3.83
N ALA A 70 -12.99 -7.98 -4.32
CA ALA A 70 -12.08 -7.52 -5.36
C ALA A 70 -12.85 -7.09 -6.63
N LEU A 71 -13.80 -7.90 -7.11
CA LEU A 71 -14.61 -7.58 -8.29
C LEU A 71 -15.52 -6.35 -8.10
N ARG A 72 -15.85 -5.97 -6.85
CA ARG A 72 -16.55 -4.71 -6.57
C ARG A 72 -15.62 -3.51 -6.65
N ASN A 73 -14.38 -3.65 -6.17
CA ASN A 73 -13.45 -2.52 -6.01
C ASN A 73 -12.57 -2.26 -7.24
N LEU A 74 -12.16 -3.30 -7.97
CA LEU A 74 -11.23 -3.19 -9.11
C LEU A 74 -11.70 -2.24 -10.23
N PRO A 75 -13.00 -2.16 -10.58
CA PRO A 75 -13.46 -1.14 -11.54
C PRO A 75 -13.20 0.29 -11.06
N ASP A 76 -13.44 0.57 -9.77
CA ASP A 76 -13.19 1.89 -9.19
C ASP A 76 -11.69 2.18 -9.13
N TRP A 77 -10.86 1.19 -8.80
CA TRP A 77 -9.39 1.32 -8.80
C TRP A 77 -8.86 1.63 -10.21
N LYS A 78 -9.45 1.00 -11.24
CA LYS A 78 -9.10 1.27 -12.63
C LYS A 78 -9.44 2.70 -13.02
N GLU A 79 -10.66 3.15 -12.70
CA GLU A 79 -11.09 4.52 -12.99
C GLU A 79 -10.22 5.55 -12.25
N SER A 80 -9.93 5.30 -10.97
CA SER A 80 -9.03 6.11 -10.15
C SER A 80 -7.64 6.20 -10.78
N ALA A 81 -7.03 5.06 -11.13
CA ALA A 81 -5.71 5.01 -11.75
C ALA A 81 -5.64 5.77 -13.09
N GLN A 82 -6.67 5.66 -13.93
CA GLN A 82 -6.74 6.35 -15.22
C GLN A 82 -6.96 7.87 -15.08
N THR A 83 -7.62 8.29 -14.01
CA THR A 83 -7.98 9.70 -13.78
C THR A 83 -7.12 10.39 -12.71
N PHE A 84 -6.20 9.66 -12.07
CA PHE A 84 -5.27 10.15 -11.05
C PHE A 84 -4.67 11.48 -11.48
N GLU A 85 -4.59 12.51 -10.63
CA GLU A 85 -4.02 13.81 -10.99
C GLU A 85 -2.58 13.97 -10.49
N GLY A 86 -1.72 14.59 -11.30
CA GLY A 86 -0.30 14.73 -10.96
C GLY A 86 -0.16 15.80 -9.90
N GLY A 87 0.52 15.48 -8.79
CA GLY A 87 0.61 16.36 -7.62
C GLY A 87 -0.07 15.76 -6.38
N GLU A 88 -0.92 14.75 -6.53
CA GLU A 88 -1.58 14.06 -5.42
C GLU A 88 -0.72 12.93 -4.83
N ASP A 89 -0.98 12.54 -3.57
CA ASP A 89 -0.32 11.38 -2.96
C ASP A 89 -0.98 10.09 -3.44
N PHE A 90 -0.22 9.00 -3.54
CA PHE A 90 -0.77 7.71 -3.96
C PHE A 90 -1.63 7.11 -2.84
N GLY A 91 -2.87 6.73 -3.18
CA GLY A 91 -3.72 5.94 -2.31
C GLY A 91 -3.18 4.51 -2.14
N GLY A 92 -3.75 3.78 -1.18
CA GLY A 92 -3.36 2.38 -0.96
C GLY A 92 -3.69 1.46 -2.15
N ASP A 93 -4.75 1.80 -2.89
CA ASP A 93 -5.12 1.17 -4.15
C ASP A 93 -4.16 1.54 -5.29
N ASP A 94 -3.77 2.81 -5.42
CA ASP A 94 -2.76 3.23 -6.40
C ASP A 94 -1.42 2.52 -6.17
N GLU A 95 -0.94 2.48 -4.91
CA GLU A 95 0.26 1.75 -4.53
C GLU A 95 0.16 0.25 -4.85
N THR A 96 -1.02 -0.33 -4.61
CA THR A 96 -1.30 -1.73 -4.89
C THR A 96 -1.20 -2.03 -6.39
N VAL A 97 -1.80 -1.17 -7.21
CA VAL A 97 -1.77 -1.29 -8.67
C VAL A 97 -0.34 -1.11 -9.19
N LEU A 98 0.37 -0.08 -8.73
CA LEU A 98 1.78 0.15 -9.06
C LEU A 98 2.66 -1.07 -8.71
N ALA A 99 2.45 -1.65 -7.53
CA ALA A 99 3.21 -2.80 -7.06
C ALA A 99 3.01 -4.07 -7.91
N TRP A 100 1.90 -4.21 -8.64
CA TRP A 100 1.65 -5.39 -9.49
C TRP A 100 2.57 -5.46 -10.72
N HIS A 101 3.15 -4.34 -11.15
CA HIS A 101 4.09 -4.32 -12.26
C HIS A 101 5.47 -4.91 -11.93
N PHE A 102 5.74 -5.21 -10.65
CA PHE A 102 7.07 -5.58 -10.19
C PHE A 102 7.07 -6.91 -9.45
N ASP A 103 8.14 -7.69 -9.66
CA ASP A 103 8.40 -8.98 -8.97
C ASP A 103 9.21 -8.81 -7.66
N ARG A 104 9.58 -7.58 -7.33
CA ARG A 104 10.44 -7.19 -6.21
C ARG A 104 10.08 -5.78 -5.74
N PRO A 105 10.51 -5.36 -4.54
CA PRO A 105 10.23 -4.02 -4.06
C PRO A 105 10.72 -2.94 -5.03
N VAL A 106 9.88 -1.94 -5.26
CA VAL A 106 10.15 -0.80 -6.13
C VAL A 106 10.23 0.48 -5.31
N ILE A 107 11.12 1.40 -5.71
CA ILE A 107 11.28 2.70 -5.04
C ILE A 107 10.60 3.76 -5.89
N VAL A 108 9.60 4.43 -5.31
CA VAL A 108 9.08 5.69 -5.84
C VAL A 108 9.81 6.82 -5.13
N HIS A 109 10.39 7.76 -5.88
CA HIS A 109 11.16 8.85 -5.30
C HIS A 109 10.83 10.19 -5.96
N ARG A 110 11.33 11.28 -5.33
CA ARG A 110 11.15 12.67 -5.80
C ARG A 110 9.66 13.02 -5.93
N PHE A 111 8.97 13.05 -4.80
CA PHE A 111 7.55 13.38 -4.72
C PHE A 111 7.31 14.88 -4.80
N PRO A 112 6.11 15.34 -5.23
CA PRO A 112 5.70 16.73 -5.08
C PRO A 112 5.91 17.19 -3.65
N ALA A 113 6.54 18.34 -3.50
CA ALA A 113 7.03 18.78 -2.20
C ALA A 113 5.91 19.33 -1.30
N GLU A 114 4.74 19.62 -1.87
CA GLU A 114 3.52 20.11 -1.20
C GLU A 114 2.77 19.01 -0.44
N ILE A 115 2.89 17.74 -0.88
CA ILE A 115 2.23 16.60 -0.24
C ILE A 115 3.12 15.86 0.77
N LYS A 116 4.39 16.27 0.90
CA LYS A 116 5.36 15.63 1.80
C LYS A 116 5.69 16.52 3.00
N ALA A 117 6.22 15.89 4.04
CA ALA A 117 6.47 16.55 5.32
C ALA A 117 7.50 17.69 5.22
N PHE A 118 7.26 18.74 6.00
CA PHE A 118 8.03 20.00 6.07
C PHE A 118 9.56 19.84 6.20
N TYR A 119 10.03 18.75 6.80
CA TYR A 119 11.45 18.51 7.06
C TYR A 119 12.21 17.88 5.88
N MET A 120 11.52 17.47 4.82
CA MET A 120 12.17 16.85 3.67
C MET A 120 12.95 17.90 2.88
N LYS A 121 14.19 17.56 2.50
CA LYS A 121 14.99 18.43 1.64
C LYS A 121 14.33 18.56 0.28
N ARG A 122 14.33 19.77 -0.29
CA ARG A 122 13.92 20.00 -1.68
C ARG A 122 14.93 19.41 -2.65
N ASP A 123 14.45 19.04 -3.83
CA ASP A 123 15.32 18.56 -4.90
C ASP A 123 16.21 19.72 -5.39
N PRO A 124 17.54 19.55 -5.48
CA PRO A 124 18.45 20.61 -5.94
C PRO A 124 18.21 21.06 -7.38
N GLU A 125 17.54 20.24 -8.20
CA GLU A 125 17.29 20.51 -9.63
C GLU A 125 15.86 21.02 -9.87
N ASP A 126 14.92 20.73 -8.96
CA ASP A 126 13.52 21.18 -9.04
C ASP A 126 12.89 21.34 -7.65
N ASP A 127 12.83 22.58 -7.15
CA ASP A 127 12.32 22.88 -5.80
C ASP A 127 10.85 22.49 -5.56
N ARG A 128 10.11 22.17 -6.64
CA ARG A 128 8.74 21.63 -6.55
C ARG A 128 8.72 20.18 -6.07
N LEU A 129 9.87 19.50 -6.00
CA LEU A 129 10.01 18.12 -5.57
C LEU A 129 10.75 18.04 -4.23
N ALA A 130 10.39 17.04 -3.43
CA ALA A 130 11.08 16.67 -2.20
C ALA A 130 11.93 15.42 -2.43
N MET A 131 13.11 15.36 -1.81
CA MET A 131 14.04 14.22 -1.79
C MET A 131 13.54 13.09 -0.87
N GLY A 132 12.28 12.70 -1.05
CA GLY A 132 11.61 11.59 -0.39
C GLY A 132 11.68 10.30 -1.23
N ILE A 133 11.60 9.17 -0.53
CA ILE A 133 11.45 7.84 -1.12
C ILE A 133 10.35 7.08 -0.38
N ASP A 134 9.57 6.33 -1.13
CA ASP A 134 8.65 5.31 -0.62
C ASP A 134 9.01 3.99 -1.31
N VAL A 135 9.09 2.89 -0.56
CA VAL A 135 9.40 1.55 -1.08
C VAL A 135 8.15 0.70 -1.02
N LEU A 136 7.63 0.33 -2.19
CA LEU A 136 6.43 -0.47 -2.33
C LEU A 136 6.82 -1.95 -2.44
N ALA A 137 6.26 -2.79 -1.56
CA ALA A 137 6.38 -4.23 -1.67
C ALA A 137 5.51 -4.76 -2.83
N PRO A 138 5.97 -5.77 -3.59
CA PRO A 138 5.24 -6.33 -4.72
C PRO A 138 3.96 -7.05 -4.25
N GLU A 139 3.24 -7.70 -5.17
CA GLU A 139 2.06 -8.52 -4.86
C GLU A 139 0.87 -7.72 -4.27
N GLY A 140 0.95 -6.38 -4.28
CA GLY A 140 -0.09 -5.49 -3.79
C GLY A 140 -0.03 -5.20 -2.29
N TYR A 141 1.12 -5.36 -1.64
CA TYR A 141 1.28 -5.04 -0.22
C TYR A 141 1.47 -3.54 0.07
N GLY A 142 1.84 -2.75 -0.94
CA GLY A 142 2.03 -1.30 -0.84
C GLY A 142 3.27 -0.89 -0.07
N GLU A 143 3.28 0.33 0.48
CA GLU A 143 4.45 0.91 1.14
C GLU A 143 4.89 0.11 2.38
N ILE A 144 6.17 -0.28 2.41
CA ILE A 144 6.84 -0.89 3.57
C ILE A 144 7.93 0.00 4.19
N ILE A 145 8.45 0.98 3.43
CA ILE A 145 9.46 1.93 3.90
C ILE A 145 9.11 3.31 3.36
N GLY A 146 9.11 4.31 4.25
CA GLY A 146 9.03 5.73 3.90
C GLY A 146 10.26 6.47 4.42
N GLY A 147 10.88 7.30 3.60
CA GLY A 147 12.16 7.91 3.92
C GLY A 147 12.51 9.13 3.09
N GLY A 148 13.69 9.69 3.33
CA GLY A 148 14.19 10.80 2.54
C GLY A 148 15.36 11.54 3.16
N GLU A 149 15.96 12.42 2.36
CA GLU A 149 16.95 13.36 2.83
C GLU A 149 16.28 14.47 3.65
N ARG A 150 16.93 14.90 4.74
CA ARG A 150 16.40 15.95 5.61
C ARG A 150 16.98 17.30 5.22
N ALA A 151 16.16 18.35 5.29
CA ALA A 151 16.64 19.70 5.07
C ALA A 151 17.73 20.06 6.09
N THR A 152 18.80 20.69 5.61
CA THR A 152 19.97 21.07 6.42
C THR A 152 20.11 22.57 6.59
N ASP A 153 19.36 23.34 5.82
CA ASP A 153 19.30 24.80 5.91
C ASP A 153 18.34 25.22 7.04
N LEU A 154 18.81 26.12 7.90
CA LEU A 154 18.07 26.56 9.08
C LEU A 154 16.90 27.46 8.71
N ASP A 155 17.10 28.38 7.77
CA ASP A 155 16.12 29.38 7.41
C ASP A 155 14.97 28.73 6.63
N PHE A 156 15.28 27.81 5.72
CA PHE A 156 14.30 26.95 5.07
C PHE A 156 13.42 26.21 6.07
N LEU A 157 13.99 25.57 7.10
CA LEU A 157 13.20 24.84 8.09
C LEU A 157 12.29 25.75 8.90
N LYS A 158 12.72 26.98 9.21
CA LYS A 158 11.88 27.98 9.87
C LYS A 158 10.71 28.41 8.98
N GLU A 159 10.99 28.71 7.71
CA GLU A 159 9.95 29.04 6.73
C GLU A 159 8.95 27.90 6.58
N GLN A 160 9.40 26.64 6.56
CA GLN A 160 8.52 25.49 6.48
C GLN A 160 7.68 25.29 7.75
N ILE A 161 8.24 25.50 8.94
CA ILE A 161 7.49 25.45 10.21
C ILE A 161 6.39 26.51 10.22
N GLU A 162 6.70 27.74 9.81
CA GLU A 162 5.73 28.82 9.70
C GLU A 162 4.65 28.50 8.65
N ALA A 163 5.04 28.02 7.47
CA ALA A 163 4.11 27.67 6.38
C ALA A 163 3.14 26.54 6.75
N HIS A 164 3.52 25.64 7.65
CA HIS A 164 2.68 24.54 8.14
C HIS A 164 1.91 24.88 9.44
N ASP A 165 1.95 26.14 9.90
CA ASP A 165 1.32 26.61 11.15
C ASP A 165 1.75 25.78 12.37
N LEU A 166 3.05 25.44 12.43
CA LEU A 166 3.64 24.65 13.50
C LEU A 166 4.30 25.56 14.56
N PRO A 167 4.18 25.24 15.86
CA PRO A 167 4.76 26.07 16.93
C PRO A 167 6.29 25.92 16.97
N GLU A 168 7.02 26.96 16.56
CA GLU A 168 8.51 26.93 16.49
C GLU A 168 9.14 26.52 17.81
N GLU A 169 8.59 26.94 18.97
CA GLU A 169 9.17 26.59 20.27
C GLU A 169 9.28 25.08 20.53
N VAL A 170 8.41 24.26 19.93
CA VAL A 170 8.45 22.80 20.06
C VAL A 170 9.60 22.20 19.24
N PHE A 171 10.02 22.90 18.20
CA PHE A 171 11.06 22.47 17.26
C PHE A 171 12.41 23.15 17.51
N ASP A 172 12.56 23.99 18.53
CA ASP A 172 13.82 24.72 18.77
C ASP A 172 15.04 23.79 18.90
N TRP A 173 14.88 22.66 19.61
CA TRP A 173 15.91 21.62 19.70
C TRP A 173 16.22 20.95 18.35
N TYR A 174 15.24 20.87 17.45
CA TYR A 174 15.38 20.30 16.11
C TYR A 174 16.09 21.28 15.16
N LEU A 175 15.83 22.58 15.32
CA LEU A 175 16.53 23.67 14.65
C LEU A 175 17.97 23.81 15.13
N ASP A 176 18.26 23.54 16.41
CA ASP A 176 19.62 23.50 16.96
C ASP A 176 20.53 22.50 16.22
N LEU A 177 19.96 21.40 15.70
CA LEU A 177 20.69 20.44 14.87
C LEU A 177 21.25 21.08 13.59
N ARG A 178 20.68 22.21 13.15
CA ARG A 178 21.15 22.99 11.99
C ARG A 178 22.04 24.16 12.41
N ARG A 179 21.90 24.67 13.63
CA ARG A 179 22.75 25.75 14.19
C ARG A 179 24.15 25.25 14.55
N PHE A 180 24.26 24.03 15.08
CA PHE A 180 25.48 23.52 15.71
C PHE A 180 26.06 22.29 14.99
N GLY A 181 26.58 22.49 13.78
CA GLY A 181 27.27 21.44 13.03
C GLY A 181 26.37 20.62 12.11
N SER A 182 25.49 21.31 11.35
CA SER A 182 24.65 20.69 10.33
C SER A 182 25.49 19.91 9.31
N VAL A 183 25.04 18.69 8.98
CA VAL A 183 25.61 17.86 7.92
C VAL A 183 24.49 17.27 7.07
N PRO A 184 24.70 17.01 5.78
CA PRO A 184 23.76 16.23 4.97
C PRO A 184 23.47 14.88 5.63
N HIS A 185 22.19 14.57 5.84
CA HIS A 185 21.74 13.32 6.44
C HIS A 185 20.40 12.89 5.89
N SER A 186 20.18 11.57 5.87
CA SER A 186 18.96 10.92 5.43
C SER A 186 18.52 9.89 6.45
N GLY A 187 17.24 9.53 6.41
CA GLY A 187 16.70 8.47 7.26
C GLY A 187 15.43 7.90 6.68
N PHE A 188 14.99 6.78 7.23
CA PHE A 188 13.76 6.10 6.83
C PHE A 188 13.10 5.42 8.04
N GLY A 189 11.81 5.15 7.92
CA GLY A 189 11.07 4.25 8.80
C GLY A 189 10.67 3.01 8.02
N LEU A 190 10.65 1.85 8.69
CA LEU A 190 10.18 0.59 8.11
C LEU A 190 8.96 0.12 8.90
N GLY A 191 7.86 -0.13 8.18
CA GLY A 191 6.65 -0.71 8.75
C GLY A 191 6.85 -2.21 9.01
N LEU A 192 7.19 -2.58 10.25
CA LEU A 192 7.53 -3.95 10.60
C LEU A 192 6.39 -4.91 10.29
N GLU A 193 5.18 -4.60 10.74
CA GLU A 193 4.02 -5.47 10.56
C GLU A 193 3.63 -5.63 9.08
N ARG A 194 3.72 -4.56 8.27
CA ARG A 194 3.50 -4.64 6.81
C ARG A 194 4.56 -5.50 6.14
N THR A 195 5.83 -5.33 6.52
CA THR A 195 6.95 -6.14 6.01
C THR A 195 6.77 -7.62 6.34
N VAL A 196 6.36 -7.94 7.58
CA VAL A 196 6.05 -9.32 7.97
C VAL A 196 4.84 -9.84 7.18
N SER A 197 3.83 -9.00 6.91
CA SER A 197 2.65 -9.38 6.13
C SER A 197 3.04 -9.85 4.74
N TRP A 198 3.87 -9.06 4.08
CA TRP A 198 4.43 -9.38 2.76
C TRP A 198 5.23 -10.69 2.80
N ILE A 199 6.22 -10.79 3.68
CA ILE A 199 7.10 -11.97 3.76
C ILE A 199 6.33 -13.26 4.06
N THR A 200 5.22 -13.19 4.82
CA THR A 200 4.47 -14.36 5.28
C THR A 200 3.18 -14.63 4.51
N GLY A 201 2.87 -13.81 3.50
CA GLY A 201 1.67 -13.96 2.70
C GLY A 201 0.40 -13.77 3.55
N ARG A 202 0.34 -12.77 4.43
CA ARG A 202 -0.86 -12.49 5.24
C ARG A 202 -1.68 -11.37 4.61
N ASP A 203 -2.98 -11.62 4.49
CA ASP A 203 -3.94 -10.68 3.88
C ASP A 203 -4.09 -9.37 4.67
N HIS A 204 -3.98 -9.43 6.01
CA HIS A 204 -4.18 -8.26 6.86
C HIS A 204 -3.08 -8.11 7.91
N VAL A 205 -2.51 -6.89 8.00
CA VAL A 205 -1.47 -6.49 8.96
C VAL A 205 -1.77 -6.81 10.45
N ARG A 206 -3.04 -7.02 10.82
CA ARG A 206 -3.41 -7.37 12.20
C ARG A 206 -2.94 -8.79 12.58
N GLU A 207 -2.68 -9.63 11.59
CA GLU A 207 -2.25 -11.02 11.77
C GLU A 207 -0.75 -11.14 12.05
N THR A 208 0.00 -10.04 11.86
CA THR A 208 1.46 -10.01 12.00
C THR A 208 1.93 -9.37 13.29
N ILE A 209 1.00 -9.05 14.19
CA ILE A 209 1.26 -8.57 15.55
C ILE A 209 0.46 -9.41 16.57
N PRO A 210 1.03 -9.78 17.73
CA PRO A 210 0.35 -10.67 18.69
C PRO A 210 -1.00 -10.15 19.23
N PHE A 211 -1.07 -8.85 19.52
CA PHE A 211 -2.26 -8.20 20.07
C PHE A 211 -2.52 -6.89 19.31
N PRO A 212 -3.14 -6.96 18.11
CA PRO A 212 -3.36 -5.79 17.28
C PRO A 212 -4.22 -4.76 18.00
N ARG A 213 -3.98 -3.48 17.69
CA ARG A 213 -4.81 -2.36 18.11
C ARG A 213 -5.41 -1.71 16.89
N THR A 214 -6.74 -1.66 16.85
CA THR A 214 -7.51 -0.99 15.80
C THR A 214 -8.58 -0.13 16.45
N ILE A 215 -9.23 0.76 15.69
CA ILE A 215 -10.34 1.60 16.18
C ILE A 215 -11.42 0.75 16.87
N ALA A 216 -11.64 -0.49 16.40
CA ALA A 216 -12.64 -1.41 16.93
C ALA A 216 -12.10 -2.44 17.95
N ARG A 217 -10.77 -2.50 18.21
CA ARG A 217 -10.17 -3.52 19.08
C ARG A 217 -9.04 -2.95 19.95
N LEU A 218 -9.32 -2.87 21.26
CA LEU A 218 -8.37 -2.44 22.29
C LEU A 218 -7.99 -3.56 23.28
N HIS A 219 -8.77 -4.64 23.32
CA HIS A 219 -8.56 -5.75 24.24
C HIS A 219 -8.12 -7.02 23.47
N PRO A 220 -7.36 -7.92 24.13
CA PRO A 220 -7.07 -9.25 23.62
C PRO A 220 -8.32 -10.01 23.17
#